data_AF-A0A821FWU3-F1
#
_entry.id   AF-A0A821FWU3-F1
#
_cell.length_a   1.000
_cell.length_b   1.000
_cell.length_c   1.000
_cell.angle_alpha   90.00
_cell.angle_beta   90.00
_cell.angle_gamma   90.00
#
_symmetry.space_group_name_H-M   'P 1'
#
loop_
_entity.id
_entity.type
_entity.pdbx_description
1 polymer ?
#
loop_
_entity_poly.entity_id
_entity_poly.type
_entity_poly.pdbx_seq_one_letter_code
_entity_poly.pdbx_strand_id
1 'polypeptide(L)' 'LLSDQWLTQIEYLRSQIDEAIPSDEFVKACEEAIIHDTQQTEKAIADLNSSIIIDSTSNIIRRANRIL' A
#
# COMPACT_ATOMS: atom_id res chain seq x y z
N LEU A 1 -9.71 8.64 22.77
CA LEU A 1 -9.43 7.50 23.68
C LEU A 1 -9.60 6.14 22.99
N LEU A 2 -10.81 5.71 22.61
CA LEU A 2 -11.01 4.40 21.97
C LEU A 2 -10.35 4.33 20.57
N SER A 3 -10.44 5.40 19.78
CA SER A 3 -9.79 5.52 18.47
C SER A 3 -8.26 5.47 18.57
N ASP A 4 -7.68 6.14 19.57
CA ASP A 4 -6.24 6.20 19.75
C ASP A 4 -5.70 4.84 20.19
N GLN A 5 -6.38 4.18 21.12
CA GLN A 5 -6.06 2.81 21.54
C GLN A 5 -6.14 1.83 20.38
N TRP A 6 -7.16 1.96 19.52
CA TRP A 6 -7.29 1.12 18.32
C TRP A 6 -6.11 1.31 17.36
N LEU A 7 -5.72 2.57 17.08
CA LEU A 7 -4.58 2.87 16.22
C LEU A 7 -3.28 2.30 16.79
N THR A 8 -3.03 2.49 18.09
CA THR A 8 -1.85 1.91 18.76
C THR A 8 -1.79 0.39 18.63
N GLN A 9 -2.91 -0.31 18.81
CA GLN A 9 -2.93 -1.77 18.70
C GLN A 9 -2.75 -2.26 17.26
N ILE A 10 -3.25 -1.51 16.27
CA ILE A 10 -2.98 -1.81 14.85
C ILE A 10 -1.50 -1.61 14.52
N GLU A 11 -0.89 -0.53 14.99
CA GLU A 11 0.53 -0.26 14.78
C GLU A 11 1.40 -1.34 15.42
N TYR A 12 1.05 -1.76 16.64
CA TYR A 12 1.74 -2.85 17.32
C TYR A 12 1.62 -4.17 16.56
N LEU A 13 0.41 -4.56 16.15
CA LEU A 13 0.20 -5.77 15.34
C LEU A 13 1.01 -5.73 14.03
N ARG A 14 1.03 -4.57 13.38
CA ARG A 14 1.80 -4.38 12.14
C ARG A 14 3.30 -4.57 12.37
N SER A 15 3.86 -4.03 13.44
CA SER A 15 5.27 -4.24 13.80
C SER A 15 5.60 -5.71 14.02
N GLN A 16 4.73 -6.47 14.68
CA GLN A 16 4.95 -7.90 14.90
C GLN A 16 4.93 -8.70 13.58
N ILE A 17 4.10 -8.29 12.61
CA ILE A 17 4.06 -8.91 11.28
C ILE A 17 5.33 -8.56 10.50
N ASP A 18 5.76 -7.30 10.53
CA ASP A 18 6.94 -6.85 9.82
C ASP A 18 8.23 -7.51 10.35
N GLU A 19 8.29 -7.86 11.63
CA GLU A 19 9.38 -8.66 12.22
C GLU A 19 9.35 -10.15 11.78
N ALA A 20 8.16 -10.69 11.51
CA ALA A 20 7.98 -12.09 11.15
C ALA A 20 8.20 -12.38 9.65
N ILE A 21 8.06 -11.37 8.79
CA ILE A 21 8.15 -11.50 7.34
C ILE A 21 9.57 -11.15 6.85
N PRO A 22 10.18 -11.96 5.97
CA PRO A 22 11.43 -11.61 5.31
C PRO A 22 11.31 -10.30 4.53
N SER A 23 12.23 -9.37 4.75
CA SER A 23 12.18 -8.04 4.15
C SER A 23 12.30 -8.05 2.62
N ASP A 24 13.03 -9.00 2.06
CA ASP A 24 13.18 -9.22 0.62
C ASP A 24 11.86 -9.68 -0.03
N GLU A 25 11.16 -10.62 0.60
CA GLU A 25 9.82 -11.04 0.16
C GLU A 25 8.81 -9.90 0.22
N PHE A 26 8.85 -9.09 1.29
CA PHE A 26 7.98 -7.93 1.44
C PHE A 26 8.23 -6.87 0.36
N VAL A 27 9.51 -6.52 0.11
CA VAL A 27 9.88 -5.54 -0.92
C VAL A 27 9.43 -6.03 -2.29
N LYS A 28 9.68 -7.28 -2.63
CA LYS A 28 9.24 -7.86 -3.92
C LYS A 28 7.72 -7.81 -4.08
N ALA A 29 6.97 -8.16 -3.04
CA ALA A 29 5.51 -8.09 -3.08
C ALA A 29 5.00 -6.63 -3.25
N CYS A 30 5.68 -5.66 -2.64
CA CYS A 30 5.38 -4.25 -2.85
C CYS A 30 5.70 -3.80 -4.29
N GLU A 31 6.82 -4.22 -4.87
CA GLU A 31 7.18 -3.91 -6.26
C GLU A 31 6.15 -4.44 -7.25
N GLU A 32 5.77 -5.72 -7.14
CA GLU A 32 4.76 -6.35 -8.00
C GLU A 32 3.42 -5.60 -7.92
N ALA A 33 3.03 -5.19 -6.72
CA ALA A 33 1.78 -4.47 -6.53
C ALA A 33 1.83 -3.02 -7.03
N ILE A 34 2.98 -2.32 -6.90
CA ILE A 34 3.17 -0.98 -7.48
C ILE A 34 3.09 -1.04 -9.01
N ILE A 35 3.68 -2.07 -9.62
CA ILE A 35 3.58 -2.30 -11.08
C ILE A 35 2.12 -2.49 -11.47
N HIS A 36 1.37 -3.34 -10.75
CA HIS A 36 -0.05 -3.54 -10.99
C HIS A 36 -0.85 -2.23 -10.87
N ASP A 37 -0.65 -1.47 -9.79
CA ASP A 37 -1.37 -0.22 -9.57
C ASP A 37 -1.01 0.85 -10.62
N THR A 38 0.23 0.82 -11.15
CA THR A 38 0.66 1.66 -12.29
C THR A 38 -0.12 1.29 -13.55
N GLN A 39 -0.22 0.01 -13.88
CA GLN A 39 -0.99 -0.47 -15.03
C GLN A 39 -2.48 -0.10 -14.93
N GLN A 40 -3.06 -0.21 -13.73
CA GLN A 40 -4.44 0.23 -13.47
C GLN A 40 -4.59 1.74 -13.69
N THR A 41 -3.60 2.52 -13.25
CA THR A 41 -3.60 3.98 -13.46
C THR A 41 -3.57 4.33 -14.94
N GLU A 42 -2.67 3.71 -15.72
CA GLU A 42 -2.57 3.93 -17.18
C GLU A 42 -3.87 3.57 -17.90
N LYS A 43 -4.46 2.43 -17.56
CA LYS A 43 -5.75 2.01 -18.10
C LYS A 43 -6.87 2.99 -17.74
N ALA A 44 -6.92 3.42 -16.48
CA ALA A 44 -7.94 4.36 -16.01
C ALA A 44 -7.81 5.75 -16.66
N ILE A 45 -6.58 6.17 -17.01
CA ILE A 45 -6.35 7.38 -17.81
C ILE A 45 -6.95 7.21 -19.21
N ALA A 46 -6.73 6.08 -19.87
CA ALA A 46 -7.31 5.79 -21.18
C ALA A 46 -8.85 5.77 -21.13
N ASP A 47 -9.42 5.25 -20.04
CA ASP A 47 -10.86 5.17 -19.81
C ASP A 47 -11.48 6.48 -19.26
N LEU A 48 -10.67 7.52 -19.04
CA LEU A 48 -11.06 8.78 -18.39
C LEU A 48 -11.75 8.59 -17.02
N ASN A 49 -11.38 7.55 -16.28
CA ASN A 49 -11.95 7.21 -14.99
C ASN A 49 -11.11 7.80 -13.84
N SER A 50 -11.45 9.02 -13.44
CA SER A 50 -10.75 9.75 -12.38
C SER A 50 -10.78 9.06 -11.00
N SER A 51 -11.83 8.31 -10.69
CA SER A 51 -11.94 7.59 -9.41
C SER A 51 -10.85 6.52 -9.30
N ILE A 52 -10.69 5.70 -10.35
CA ILE A 52 -9.69 4.64 -10.34
C ILE A 52 -8.28 5.23 -10.32
N ILE A 53 -8.03 6.32 -11.06
CA ILE A 53 -6.74 7.04 -11.03
C ILE A 53 -6.35 7.43 -9.60
N ILE A 54 -7.29 8.03 -8.85
CA ILE A 54 -7.04 8.47 -7.47
C ILE A 54 -6.77 7.27 -6.57
N ASP A 55 -7.57 6.20 -6.69
CA ASP A 55 -7.42 5.01 -5.85
C ASP A 55 -6.09 4.29 -6.09
N SER A 56 -5.73 4.05 -7.36
CA SER A 56 -4.50 3.35 -7.72
C SER A 56 -3.25 4.17 -7.36
N THR A 57 -3.26 5.47 -7.63
CA THR A 57 -2.13 6.34 -7.23
C THR A 57 -1.99 6.47 -5.71
N SER A 58 -3.10 6.51 -4.97
CA SER A 58 -3.07 6.50 -3.50
C SER A 58 -2.50 5.19 -2.94
N ASN A 59 -2.81 4.06 -3.57
CA ASN A 59 -2.25 2.76 -3.20
C ASN A 59 -0.73 2.71 -3.44
N ILE A 60 -0.26 3.24 -4.58
CA ILE A 60 1.18 3.36 -4.87
C ILE A 60 1.88 4.14 -3.77
N ILE A 61 1.36 5.32 -3.40
CA ILE A 61 1.94 6.17 -2.33
C ILE A 61 1.98 5.40 -1.01
N ARG A 62 0.89 4.72 -0.63
CA ARG A 62 0.84 3.94 0.61
C ARG A 62 1.90 2.83 0.63
N ARG A 63 2.09 2.11 -0.47
CA ARG A 63 3.10 1.05 -0.58
C ARG A 63 4.52 1.61 -0.56
N ALA A 64 4.78 2.69 -1.31
CA ALA A 64 6.08 3.35 -1.29
C ALA A 64 6.47 3.82 0.13
N ASN A 65 5.53 4.41 0.86
CA ASN A 65 5.73 4.81 2.26
C ASN A 65 5.92 3.63 3.24
N ARG A 66 5.66 2.39 2.83
CA ARG A 66 5.98 1.21 3.65
C ARG A 66 7.40 0.70 3.46
N ILE A 67 8.05 1.06 2.36
CA ILE A 67 9.40 0.61 2.02
C ILE A 67 10.45 1.61 2.55
N LEU A 68 10.12 2.91 2.51
CA LEU A 68 10.95 4.01 3.01
C LEU A 68 11.05 4.02 4.55
#